data_AF-A0A2D6Q4K0-F1
#
_entry.id   AF-A0A2D6Q4K0-F1
#
_cell.length_a   1.000
_cell.length_b   1.000
_cell.length_c   1.000
_cell.angle_alpha   90.00
_cell.angle_beta   90.00
_cell.angle_gamma   90.00
#
_symmetry.space_group_name_H-M   'P 1'
#
loop_
_entity.id
_entity.type
_entity.pdbx_description
1 polymer ?
#
loop_
_entity_poly.entity_id
_entity_poly.type
_entity_poly.pdbx_seq_one_letter_code
_entity_poly.pdbx_strand_id
1 'polypeptide(L)'
;MAKPKGHVKPTKEELEAQEKAALEEAEKLKDNPPEEDPPEATPSEPAPSEPEPSEPPPPEPDADPSEAVPSKELYKKKFSDSSRENQKIYAKNRVISKALADAEDVPDPTEEELATEFSDWDMMSETERTFAREAVISRRWRQTISEAKEQATKIEKWNESVETFVDDPKTLVDNPELEGKTDKFKEFATEETNNSVPFNILISAFLHEHSSSKSPNKGRMFEKGSGGPNDKPKPKDGKITLEEARKLRETDYNKYREFLTSGKIEQNV
;
A
#
# COMPACT_ATOMS: atom_id res chain seq x y z
N MET A 1 10.61 13.37 -42.03
CA MET A 1 9.81 12.29 -41.41
C MET A 1 10.67 11.05 -41.33
N ALA A 2 11.20 10.72 -40.15
CA ALA A 2 11.95 9.49 -39.91
C ALA A 2 11.19 8.66 -38.86
N LYS A 3 10.92 7.38 -39.17
CA LYS A 3 10.17 6.47 -38.28
C LYS A 3 11.03 6.09 -37.07
N PRO A 4 10.46 5.97 -35.85
CA PRO A 4 11.21 5.55 -34.68
C PRO A 4 11.63 4.07 -34.81
N LYS A 5 12.91 3.80 -34.55
CA LYS A 5 13.47 2.43 -34.50
C LYS A 5 12.88 1.71 -33.29
N GLY A 6 12.13 0.63 -33.53
CA GLY A 6 11.59 -0.20 -32.46
C GLY A 6 12.71 -0.87 -31.65
N HIS A 7 12.48 -1.07 -30.35
CA HIS A 7 13.35 -1.86 -29.49
C HIS A 7 13.49 -3.27 -30.07
N VAL A 8 14.69 -3.60 -30.55
CA VAL A 8 15.06 -4.96 -30.98
C VAL A 8 15.44 -5.72 -29.71
N LYS A 9 14.76 -6.83 -29.44
CA LYS A 9 15.14 -7.73 -28.35
C LYS A 9 16.52 -8.31 -28.67
N PRO A 10 17.47 -8.33 -27.71
CA PRO A 10 18.79 -8.92 -27.93
C PRO A 10 18.64 -10.35 -28.45
N THR A 11 19.43 -10.70 -29.45
CA THR A 11 19.43 -12.07 -29.97
C THR A 11 20.05 -12.99 -28.95
N LYS A 12 19.71 -14.27 -29.00
CA LYS A 12 20.20 -15.28 -28.05
C LYS A 12 21.74 -15.34 -28.00
N GLU A 13 22.38 -15.09 -29.14
CA GLU A 13 23.85 -15.04 -29.27
C GLU A 13 24.47 -13.84 -28.53
N GLU A 14 23.79 -12.69 -28.48
CA GLU A 14 24.27 -11.52 -27.73
C GLU A 14 24.19 -11.72 -26.22
N LEU A 15 23.16 -12.43 -25.74
CA LEU A 15 23.03 -12.81 -24.34
C LEU A 15 24.09 -13.84 -23.93
N GLU A 16 24.30 -14.87 -24.75
CA GLU A 16 25.34 -15.88 -24.50
C GLU A 16 26.75 -15.26 -24.51
N ALA A 17 27.00 -14.24 -25.34
CA ALA A 17 28.26 -13.50 -25.33
C ALA A 17 28.44 -12.65 -24.05
N GLN A 18 27.38 -12.02 -23.55
CA GLN A 18 27.42 -11.27 -22.29
C GLN A 18 27.64 -12.19 -21.08
N GLU A 19 26.97 -13.34 -21.04
CA GLU A 19 27.15 -14.33 -19.96
C GLU A 19 28.59 -14.88 -19.95
N LYS A 20 29.16 -15.15 -21.12
CA LYS A 20 30.53 -15.65 -21.23
C LYS A 20 31.56 -14.60 -20.82
N ALA A 21 31.35 -13.34 -21.18
CA ALA A 21 32.22 -12.24 -20.76
C ALA A 21 32.20 -12.03 -19.24
N ALA A 22 31.01 -12.10 -18.62
CA ALA A 22 30.86 -11.98 -17.17
C ALA A 22 31.51 -13.14 -16.40
N LEU A 23 31.45 -14.36 -16.94
CA LEU A 23 32.11 -15.54 -16.36
C LEU A 23 33.64 -15.42 -16.43
N GLU A 24 34.18 -14.94 -17.55
CA GLU A 24 35.63 -14.75 -17.72
C GLU A 24 36.17 -13.63 -16.81
N GLU A 25 35.38 -12.58 -16.55
CA GLU A 25 35.70 -11.53 -15.58
C GLU A 25 35.68 -12.05 -14.14
N ALA A 26 34.70 -12.88 -13.78
CA ALA A 26 34.62 -13.50 -12.46
C ALA A 26 35.75 -14.51 -12.20
N GLU A 27 36.21 -15.22 -13.23
CA GLU A 27 37.34 -16.14 -13.14
C GLU A 27 38.67 -15.38 -12.92
N LYS A 28 38.87 -14.23 -13.60
CA LYS A 28 40.02 -13.35 -13.35
C LYS A 28 40.07 -12.78 -11.93
N LEU A 29 38.93 -12.60 -11.27
CA LEU A 29 38.86 -12.16 -9.88
C LEU A 29 39.17 -13.26 -8.86
N LYS A 30 39.09 -14.55 -9.24
CA LYS A 30 39.42 -15.67 -8.35
C LYS A 30 40.92 -15.92 -8.20
N ASP A 31 41.73 -15.55 -9.20
CA ASP A 31 43.18 -15.82 -9.22
C ASP A 31 44.03 -14.75 -8.51
N ASN A 32 43.42 -13.72 -7.92
CA ASN A 32 44.14 -12.67 -7.18
C ASN A 32 43.51 -12.48 -5.78
N PRO A 33 43.81 -13.35 -4.81
CA PRO A 33 43.31 -13.20 -3.45
C PRO A 33 43.88 -11.92 -2.82
N PRO A 34 43.07 -11.09 -2.14
CA PRO A 34 43.57 -9.98 -1.34
C PRO A 34 44.47 -10.51 -0.21
N GLU A 35 45.67 -9.95 -0.07
CA GLU A 35 46.57 -10.24 1.06
C GLU A 35 45.87 -10.00 2.41
N GLU A 36 46.06 -10.95 3.32
CA GLU A 36 45.63 -10.90 4.72
C GLU A 36 46.51 -9.90 5.51
N ASP A 37 45.89 -8.92 6.17
CA ASP A 37 46.53 -8.12 7.22
C ASP A 37 45.91 -8.46 8.60
N PRO A 38 46.73 -8.77 9.61
CA PRO A 38 46.40 -8.47 11.00
C PRO A 38 47.57 -7.78 11.75
N PRO A 39 47.40 -7.19 12.95
CA PRO A 39 46.22 -6.55 13.56
C PRO A 39 46.51 -5.14 14.17
N GLU A 40 45.44 -4.37 14.35
CA GLU A 40 45.11 -3.41 15.43
C GLU A 40 46.23 -2.60 16.16
N ALA A 41 46.25 -1.26 15.95
CA ALA A 41 46.80 -0.29 16.91
C ALA A 41 46.18 1.13 16.79
N THR A 42 45.34 1.47 17.77
CA THR A 42 45.04 2.79 18.40
C THR A 42 44.64 4.02 17.57
N PRO A 43 43.59 4.76 18.01
CA PRO A 43 43.10 5.98 17.35
C PRO A 43 43.92 7.21 17.74
N SER A 44 44.44 7.95 16.75
CA SER A 44 45.04 9.28 16.95
C SER A 44 44.41 10.30 15.98
N GLU A 45 43.65 11.23 16.58
CA GLU A 45 43.42 12.65 16.25
C GLU A 45 43.51 13.13 14.77
N PRO A 46 42.47 13.81 14.23
CA PRO A 46 42.48 14.38 12.88
C PRO A 46 42.87 15.87 12.87
N ALA A 47 43.84 16.25 12.04
CA ALA A 47 44.02 17.59 11.48
C ALA A 47 45.09 17.57 10.37
N PRO A 48 45.15 18.57 9.47
CA PRO A 48 44.10 19.09 8.62
C PRO A 48 44.53 19.09 7.13
N SER A 49 43.53 19.29 6.27
CA SER A 49 43.59 19.45 4.82
C SER A 49 44.66 20.43 4.30
N GLU A 50 45.32 20.06 3.20
CA GLU A 50 45.87 21.00 2.22
C GLU A 50 45.29 20.66 0.82
N PRO A 51 44.81 21.65 0.04
CA PRO A 51 44.01 21.42 -1.16
C PRO A 51 44.88 21.41 -2.42
N GLU A 52 44.61 20.46 -3.32
CA GLU A 52 45.18 20.43 -4.67
C GLU A 52 44.07 20.15 -5.72
N PRO A 53 44.27 20.51 -7.00
CA PRO A 53 43.50 21.56 -7.65
C PRO A 53 42.39 21.05 -8.59
N SER A 54 41.40 21.91 -8.82
CA SER A 54 40.25 21.71 -9.71
C SER A 54 40.65 21.44 -11.16
N GLU A 55 40.32 20.25 -11.67
CA GLU A 55 40.16 20.00 -13.10
C GLU A 55 38.82 20.58 -13.59
N PRO A 56 38.78 21.28 -14.75
CA PRO A 56 37.54 21.79 -15.31
C PRO A 56 36.65 20.64 -15.84
N PRO A 57 35.32 20.70 -15.65
CA PRO A 57 34.42 19.63 -16.07
C PRO A 57 34.35 19.53 -17.60
N PRO A 58 34.23 18.31 -18.15
CA PRO A 58 34.03 18.10 -19.59
C PRO A 58 32.68 18.70 -20.06
N PRO A 59 32.59 19.15 -21.32
CA PRO A 59 31.42 19.85 -21.85
C PRO A 59 30.17 18.96 -21.88
N GLU A 60 29.05 19.53 -21.44
CA GLU A 60 27.71 18.94 -21.47
C GLU A 60 27.33 18.53 -22.91
N PRO A 61 26.86 17.29 -23.16
CA PRO A 61 26.23 16.95 -24.42
C PRO A 61 24.86 17.64 -24.50
N ASP A 62 24.65 18.42 -25.57
CA ASP A 62 23.42 19.10 -25.93
C ASP A 62 22.17 18.25 -25.67
N ALA A 63 21.33 18.71 -24.75
CA ALA A 63 20.03 18.12 -24.47
C ALA A 63 19.06 18.39 -25.64
N ASP A 64 18.83 17.36 -26.44
CA ASP A 64 17.76 17.26 -27.42
C ASP A 64 16.39 17.43 -26.72
N PRO A 65 15.54 18.41 -27.09
CA PRO A 65 14.28 18.67 -26.39
C PRO A 65 13.19 17.73 -26.91
N SER A 66 13.26 16.45 -26.55
CA SER A 66 12.16 15.50 -26.78
C SER A 66 12.13 14.32 -25.81
N GLU A 67 12.35 14.54 -24.52
CA GLU A 67 11.84 13.62 -23.51
C GLU A 67 10.46 14.10 -23.03
N ALA A 68 9.42 13.38 -23.47
CA ALA A 68 8.10 13.50 -22.89
C ALA A 68 8.20 13.09 -21.41
N VAL A 69 8.28 14.08 -20.52
CA VAL A 69 8.22 13.90 -19.07
C VAL A 69 7.04 12.97 -18.77
N PRO A 70 7.25 11.78 -18.16
CA PRO A 70 6.15 10.88 -17.88
C PRO A 70 5.14 11.64 -17.03
N SER A 71 3.87 11.62 -17.43
CA SER A 71 2.84 12.38 -16.73
C SER A 71 2.88 12.03 -15.24
N LYS A 72 2.69 13.04 -14.37
CA LYS A 72 2.69 12.84 -12.91
C LYS A 72 1.72 11.71 -12.47
N GLU A 73 0.69 11.45 -13.28
CA GLU A 73 -0.28 10.37 -13.10
C GLU A 73 0.33 8.98 -13.29
N LEU A 74 1.20 8.79 -14.30
CA LEU A 74 1.90 7.52 -14.51
C LEU A 74 2.84 7.19 -13.34
N TYR A 75 3.55 8.19 -12.81
CA TYR A 75 4.40 7.99 -11.63
C TYR A 75 3.59 7.60 -10.39
N LYS A 76 2.47 8.29 -10.13
CA LYS A 76 1.58 7.94 -9.02
C LYS A 76 1.05 6.52 -9.14
N LYS A 77 0.63 6.10 -10.34
CA LYS A 77 0.16 4.74 -10.59
C LYS A 77 1.26 3.70 -10.34
N LYS A 78 2.43 3.87 -10.94
CA LYS A 78 3.58 2.97 -10.72
C LYS A 78 4.01 2.89 -9.25
N PHE A 79 3.98 4.00 -8.53
CA PHE A 79 4.29 4.02 -7.10
C PHE A 79 3.24 3.27 -6.27
N SER A 80 1.95 3.43 -6.60
CA SER A 80 0.88 2.69 -5.95
C SER A 80 0.99 1.19 -6.22
N ASP A 81 1.21 0.81 -7.48
CA ASP A 81 1.38 -0.59 -7.88
C ASP A 81 2.62 -1.21 -7.20
N SER A 82 3.74 -0.48 -7.16
CA SER A 82 4.95 -0.91 -6.45
C SER A 82 4.74 -1.05 -4.95
N SER A 83 4.01 -0.13 -4.31
CA SER A 83 3.69 -0.22 -2.88
C SER A 83 2.83 -1.45 -2.58
N ARG A 84 1.87 -1.76 -3.45
CA ARG A 84 1.01 -2.95 -3.34
C ARG A 84 1.80 -4.23 -3.53
N GLU A 85 2.66 -4.29 -4.54
CA GLU A 85 3.54 -5.43 -4.77
C GLU A 85 4.45 -5.67 -3.56
N ASN A 86 5.02 -4.61 -2.99
CA ASN A 86 5.80 -4.71 -1.77
C ASN A 86 4.99 -5.29 -0.61
N GLN A 87 3.75 -4.84 -0.38
CA GLN A 87 2.90 -5.40 0.66
C GLN A 87 2.63 -6.90 0.44
N LYS A 88 2.34 -7.30 -0.81
CA LYS A 88 2.20 -8.72 -1.18
C LYS A 88 3.48 -9.51 -0.87
N ILE A 89 4.65 -8.96 -1.18
CA ILE A 89 5.96 -9.59 -0.90
C ILE A 89 6.20 -9.70 0.60
N TYR A 90 5.96 -8.64 1.38
CA TYR A 90 6.13 -8.65 2.83
C TYR A 90 5.25 -9.70 3.50
N ALA A 91 4.00 -9.84 3.07
CA ALA A 91 3.10 -10.87 3.59
C ALA A 91 3.64 -12.29 3.30
N LYS A 92 4.12 -12.54 2.07
CA LYS A 92 4.76 -13.83 1.71
C LYS A 92 6.01 -14.09 2.53
N ASN A 93 6.90 -13.10 2.63
CA ASN A 93 8.14 -13.21 3.38
C ASN A 93 7.86 -13.48 4.86
N ARG A 94 6.83 -12.85 5.45
CA ARG A 94 6.44 -13.11 6.84
C ARG A 94 6.05 -14.57 7.08
N VAL A 95 5.24 -15.15 6.19
CA VAL A 95 4.82 -16.57 6.30
C VAL A 95 6.03 -17.50 6.16
N ILE A 96 6.89 -17.25 5.18
CA ILE A 96 8.07 -18.08 4.93
C ILE A 96 9.10 -17.92 6.07
N SER A 97 9.40 -16.70 6.50
CA SER A 97 10.33 -16.45 7.61
C SER A 97 9.83 -17.03 8.93
N LYS A 98 8.52 -16.96 9.19
CA LYS A 98 7.93 -17.64 10.35
C LYS A 98 8.12 -19.16 10.25
N ALA A 99 7.83 -19.74 9.08
CA ALA A 99 8.00 -21.17 8.89
C ALA A 99 9.46 -21.62 8.97
N LEU A 100 10.41 -20.77 8.57
CA LEU A 100 11.83 -21.03 8.75
C LEU A 100 12.20 -21.05 10.25
N ALA A 101 11.73 -20.06 11.02
CA ALA A 101 11.92 -20.05 12.47
C ALA A 101 11.26 -21.26 13.15
N ASP A 102 10.01 -21.56 12.80
CA ASP A 102 9.28 -22.72 13.32
C ASP A 102 9.97 -24.05 12.93
N ALA A 103 10.65 -24.10 11.77
CA ALA A 103 11.37 -25.27 11.30
C ALA A 103 12.77 -25.42 11.95
N GLU A 104 13.41 -24.32 12.34
CA GLU A 104 14.66 -24.30 13.13
C GLU A 104 14.41 -24.71 14.59
N ASP A 105 13.25 -24.35 15.14
CA ASP A 105 12.82 -24.71 16.51
C ASP A 105 12.21 -26.12 16.61
N VAL A 106 12.28 -26.96 15.56
CA VAL A 106 11.74 -28.33 15.60
C VAL A 106 12.57 -29.16 16.60
N PRO A 107 11.95 -29.71 17.66
CA PRO A 107 12.67 -30.48 18.64
C PRO A 107 13.18 -31.80 18.06
N ASP A 108 14.32 -32.26 18.61
CA ASP A 108 14.89 -33.54 18.26
C ASP A 108 13.87 -34.68 18.46
N PRO A 109 13.74 -35.62 17.50
CA PRO A 109 12.83 -36.74 17.62
C PRO A 109 13.20 -37.61 18.82
N THR A 110 12.20 -38.05 19.57
CA THR A 110 12.42 -38.95 20.71
C THR A 110 12.82 -40.35 20.21
N GLU A 111 13.54 -41.11 21.04
CA GLU A 111 13.95 -42.47 20.67
C GLU A 111 12.76 -43.39 20.40
N GLU A 112 11.62 -43.15 21.07
CA GLU A 112 10.37 -43.89 20.85
C GLU A 112 9.75 -43.63 19.47
N GLU A 113 9.80 -42.37 19.00
CA GLU A 113 9.36 -42.01 17.65
C GLU A 113 10.25 -42.65 16.58
N LEU A 114 11.56 -42.67 16.83
CA LEU A 114 12.54 -43.25 15.92
C LEU A 114 12.43 -44.78 15.86
N ALA A 115 12.22 -45.45 16.99
CA ALA A 115 11.99 -46.89 17.04
C ALA A 115 10.65 -47.30 16.40
N THR A 116 9.66 -46.40 16.41
CA THR A 116 8.39 -46.63 15.71
C THR A 116 8.55 -46.50 14.20
N GLU A 117 9.34 -45.52 13.74
CA GLU A 117 9.53 -45.27 12.30
C GLU A 117 10.58 -46.19 11.65
N PHE A 118 11.59 -46.60 12.41
CA PHE A 118 12.63 -47.52 11.98
C PHE A 118 12.56 -48.82 12.81
N SER A 119 11.99 -49.88 12.24
CA SER A 119 11.83 -51.19 12.90
C SER A 119 13.14 -51.79 13.42
N ASP A 120 14.25 -51.42 12.79
CA ASP A 120 15.58 -51.99 13.03
C ASP A 120 16.45 -51.05 13.87
N TRP A 121 15.82 -50.05 14.54
CA TRP A 121 16.50 -48.99 15.29
C TRP A 121 17.55 -49.51 16.28
N ASP A 122 17.24 -50.59 17.00
CA ASP A 122 18.14 -51.20 17.98
C ASP A 122 19.31 -51.95 17.34
N MET A 123 19.18 -52.35 16.07
CA MET A 123 20.23 -53.02 15.30
C MET A 123 21.06 -52.05 14.46
N MET A 124 20.65 -50.79 14.34
CA MET A 124 21.41 -49.75 13.65
C MET A 124 22.67 -49.38 14.44
N SER A 125 23.77 -49.22 13.70
CA SER A 125 24.99 -48.61 14.22
C SER A 125 24.74 -47.19 14.70
N GLU A 126 25.63 -46.66 15.54
CA GLU A 126 25.49 -45.29 16.06
C GLU A 126 25.44 -44.25 14.92
N THR A 127 26.24 -44.46 13.87
CA THR A 127 26.23 -43.61 12.66
C THR A 127 24.93 -43.71 11.87
N GLU A 128 24.34 -44.90 11.76
CA GLU A 128 23.04 -45.06 11.10
C GLU A 128 21.93 -44.39 11.90
N ARG A 129 22.00 -44.46 13.24
CA ARG A 129 21.06 -43.76 14.12
C ARG A 129 21.18 -42.24 14.02
N THR A 130 22.38 -41.68 13.90
CA THR A 130 22.54 -40.23 13.68
C THR A 130 21.94 -39.80 12.34
N PHE A 131 22.21 -40.54 11.25
CA PHE A 131 21.62 -40.23 9.95
C PHE A 131 20.10 -40.38 9.94
N ALA A 132 19.56 -41.37 10.65
CA ALA A 132 18.13 -41.58 10.77
C ALA A 132 17.44 -40.44 11.55
N ARG A 133 18.06 -39.93 12.63
CA ARG A 133 17.60 -38.72 13.34
C ARG A 133 17.59 -37.51 12.42
N GLU A 134 18.71 -37.23 11.77
CA GLU A 134 18.86 -36.11 10.84
C GLU A 134 17.86 -36.21 9.68
N ALA A 135 17.58 -37.42 9.18
CA ALA A 135 16.60 -37.65 8.12
C ALA A 135 15.17 -37.34 8.58
N VAL A 136 14.81 -37.67 9.83
CA VAL A 136 13.50 -37.32 10.41
C VAL A 136 13.39 -35.81 10.62
N ILE A 137 14.41 -35.17 11.20
CA ILE A 137 14.46 -33.71 11.37
C ILE A 137 14.34 -33.02 10.01
N SER A 138 15.11 -33.46 9.02
CA SER A 138 15.08 -32.94 7.66
C SER A 138 13.71 -33.12 6.99
N ARG A 139 13.02 -34.24 7.25
CA ARG A 139 11.66 -34.48 6.73
C ARG A 139 10.65 -33.54 7.38
N ARG A 140 10.71 -33.36 8.71
CA ARG A 140 9.86 -32.41 9.44
C ARG A 140 10.09 -30.99 8.94
N TRP A 141 11.35 -30.57 8.82
CA TRP A 141 11.75 -29.27 8.27
C TRP A 141 11.18 -29.04 6.86
N ARG A 142 11.36 -30.01 5.96
CA ARG A 142 10.80 -29.94 4.59
C ARG A 142 9.28 -29.86 4.60
N GLN A 143 8.61 -30.57 5.50
CA GLN A 143 7.15 -30.55 5.62
C GLN A 143 6.67 -29.15 6.05
N THR A 144 7.24 -28.58 7.12
CA THR A 144 6.90 -27.23 7.60
C THR A 144 7.06 -26.19 6.49
N ILE A 145 8.17 -26.26 5.74
CA ILE A 145 8.42 -25.33 4.63
C ILE A 145 7.47 -25.58 3.45
N SER A 146 7.13 -26.83 3.16
CA SER A 146 6.14 -27.16 2.11
C SER A 146 4.77 -26.59 2.45
N GLU A 147 4.32 -26.75 3.70
CA GLU A 147 3.04 -26.18 4.18
C GLU A 147 3.03 -24.65 4.08
N ALA A 148 4.13 -24.01 4.47
CA ALA A 148 4.28 -22.55 4.34
C ALA A 148 4.28 -22.08 2.88
N LYS A 149 4.92 -22.83 1.99
CA LYS A 149 4.89 -22.57 0.55
C LYS A 149 3.48 -22.68 0.00
N GLU A 150 2.72 -23.71 0.39
CA GLU A 150 1.32 -23.85 -0.01
C GLU A 150 0.47 -22.68 0.48
N GLN A 151 0.64 -22.26 1.74
CA GLN A 151 -0.03 -21.07 2.28
C GLN A 151 0.33 -19.81 1.50
N ALA A 152 1.61 -19.59 1.16
CA ALA A 152 2.04 -18.46 0.35
C ALA A 152 1.39 -18.47 -1.05
N THR A 153 1.28 -19.63 -1.71
CA THR A 153 0.59 -19.74 -3.00
C THR A 153 -0.92 -19.52 -2.88
N LYS A 154 -1.53 -19.89 -1.75
CA LYS A 154 -2.95 -19.64 -1.48
C LYS A 154 -3.21 -18.14 -1.32
N ILE A 155 -2.34 -17.43 -0.61
CA ILE A 155 -2.41 -15.96 -0.46
C ILE A 155 -2.28 -15.28 -1.83
N GLU A 156 -1.37 -15.76 -2.68
CA GLU A 156 -1.21 -15.22 -4.03
C GLU A 156 -2.47 -15.39 -4.90
N LYS A 157 -3.01 -16.60 -4.96
CA LYS A 157 -4.28 -16.87 -5.67
C LYS A 157 -5.44 -16.06 -5.11
N TRP A 158 -5.47 -15.87 -3.80
CA TRP A 158 -6.48 -15.03 -3.15
C TRP A 158 -6.36 -13.58 -3.59
N ASN A 159 -5.14 -13.02 -3.59
CA ASN A 159 -4.90 -11.64 -4.03
C ASN A 159 -5.27 -11.42 -5.50
N GLU A 160 -4.97 -12.39 -6.38
CA GLU A 160 -5.42 -12.38 -7.78
C GLU A 160 -6.95 -12.43 -7.89
N SER A 161 -7.60 -13.23 -7.05
CA SER A 161 -9.07 -13.33 -7.00
C SER A 161 -9.71 -12.02 -6.53
N VAL A 162 -9.10 -11.34 -5.55
CA VAL A 162 -9.56 -10.01 -5.09
C VAL A 162 -9.40 -8.98 -6.20
N GLU A 163 -8.27 -9.01 -6.91
CA GLU A 163 -7.98 -8.06 -7.99
C GLU A 163 -8.95 -8.23 -9.16
N THR A 164 -9.15 -9.47 -9.62
CA THR A 164 -10.13 -9.81 -10.66
C THR A 164 -11.57 -9.45 -10.26
N PHE A 165 -11.96 -9.74 -9.02
CA PHE A 165 -13.28 -9.41 -8.50
C PHE A 165 -13.58 -7.91 -8.54
N VAL A 166 -12.60 -7.07 -8.20
CA VAL A 166 -12.78 -5.61 -8.19
C VAL A 166 -12.71 -5.00 -9.59
N ASP A 167 -11.95 -5.62 -10.49
CA ASP A 167 -11.83 -5.15 -11.88
C ASP A 167 -13.06 -5.55 -12.73
N ASP A 168 -13.83 -6.55 -12.29
CA ASP A 168 -15.05 -6.99 -12.96
C ASP A 168 -16.18 -5.93 -12.87
N PRO A 169 -16.70 -5.42 -13.99
CA PRO A 169 -17.72 -4.34 -13.97
C PRO A 169 -19.05 -4.78 -13.38
N LYS A 170 -19.33 -6.08 -13.31
CA LYS A 170 -20.56 -6.62 -12.71
C LYS A 170 -20.58 -6.43 -11.20
N THR A 171 -19.44 -6.51 -10.53
CA THR A 171 -19.39 -6.41 -9.07
C THR A 171 -19.71 -5.00 -8.59
N LEU A 172 -19.33 -3.98 -9.36
CA LEU A 172 -19.71 -2.58 -9.14
C LEU A 172 -21.20 -2.32 -9.37
N VAL A 173 -21.83 -3.03 -10.30
CA VAL A 173 -23.28 -2.95 -10.52
C VAL A 173 -24.04 -3.58 -9.35
N ASP A 174 -23.58 -4.74 -8.89
CA ASP A 174 -24.20 -5.45 -7.77
C ASP A 174 -23.96 -4.74 -6.42
N ASN A 175 -22.86 -3.98 -6.29
CA ASN A 175 -22.46 -3.27 -5.08
C ASN A 175 -22.04 -1.82 -5.38
N PRO A 176 -23.00 -0.92 -5.65
CA PRO A 176 -22.70 0.47 -6.00
C PRO A 176 -21.98 1.23 -4.88
N GLU A 177 -22.08 0.78 -3.63
CA GLU A 177 -21.40 1.40 -2.48
C GLU A 177 -19.88 1.21 -2.46
N LEU A 178 -19.37 0.27 -3.27
CA LEU A 178 -17.93 0.05 -3.48
C LEU A 178 -17.33 0.98 -4.54
N GLU A 179 -18.16 1.64 -5.34
CA GLU A 179 -17.70 2.56 -6.38
C GLU A 179 -16.89 3.71 -5.76
N GLY A 180 -15.65 3.90 -6.23
CA GLY A 180 -14.71 4.87 -5.68
C GLY A 180 -14.02 4.47 -4.36
N LYS A 181 -14.30 3.28 -3.81
CA LYS A 181 -13.61 2.70 -2.64
C LYS A 181 -12.91 1.37 -2.93
N THR A 182 -12.84 1.00 -4.20
CA THR A 182 -12.25 -0.25 -4.71
C THR A 182 -10.83 -0.48 -4.20
N ASP A 183 -10.00 0.56 -4.17
CA ASP A 183 -8.60 0.46 -3.71
C ASP A 183 -8.50 0.12 -2.21
N LYS A 184 -9.35 0.73 -1.38
CA LYS A 184 -9.41 0.44 0.06
C LYS A 184 -9.98 -0.93 0.34
N PHE A 185 -10.92 -1.38 -0.48
CA PHE A 185 -11.45 -2.73 -0.39
C PHE A 185 -10.37 -3.77 -0.75
N LYS A 186 -9.55 -3.51 -1.78
CA LYS A 186 -8.38 -4.35 -2.10
C LYS A 186 -7.46 -4.45 -0.89
N GLU A 187 -7.08 -3.32 -0.28
CA GLU A 187 -6.23 -3.30 0.92
C GLU A 187 -6.84 -4.13 2.07
N PHE A 188 -8.11 -3.89 2.40
CA PHE A 188 -8.83 -4.62 3.44
C PHE A 188 -8.90 -6.14 3.18
N ALA A 189 -9.19 -6.53 1.93
CA ALA A 189 -9.31 -7.94 1.55
C ALA A 189 -7.95 -8.66 1.47
N THR A 190 -6.85 -7.92 1.32
CA THR A 190 -5.47 -8.46 1.33
C THR A 190 -4.88 -8.62 2.74
N GLU A 191 -5.59 -8.18 3.79
CA GLU A 191 -5.16 -8.40 5.16
C GLU A 191 -5.15 -9.88 5.55
N GLU A 192 -4.19 -10.27 6.38
CA GLU A 192 -3.97 -11.67 6.80
C GLU A 192 -5.23 -12.30 7.44
N THR A 193 -6.00 -11.49 8.17
CA THR A 193 -7.25 -11.86 8.86
C THR A 193 -8.41 -12.13 7.90
N ASN A 194 -8.38 -11.50 6.73
CA ASN A 194 -9.47 -11.49 5.75
C ASN A 194 -9.21 -12.47 4.60
N ASN A 195 -8.05 -13.11 4.60
CA ASN A 195 -7.69 -14.13 3.63
C ASN A 195 -8.69 -15.30 3.65
N SER A 196 -9.11 -15.75 2.47
CA SER A 196 -10.05 -16.86 2.27
C SER A 196 -11.50 -16.61 2.75
N VAL A 197 -11.88 -15.39 3.13
CA VAL A 197 -13.26 -15.06 3.50
C VAL A 197 -14.12 -14.84 2.25
N PRO A 198 -15.35 -15.34 2.16
CA PRO A 198 -16.22 -15.10 1.01
C PRO A 198 -16.43 -13.59 0.71
N PHE A 199 -16.38 -13.20 -0.56
CA PHE A 199 -16.47 -11.79 -0.99
C PHE A 199 -17.72 -11.07 -0.46
N ASN A 200 -18.88 -11.72 -0.40
CA ASN A 200 -20.10 -11.12 0.14
C ASN A 200 -19.94 -10.68 1.60
N ILE A 201 -19.24 -11.49 2.41
CA ILE A 201 -18.98 -11.20 3.82
C ILE A 201 -17.97 -10.06 3.91
N LEU A 202 -16.89 -10.11 3.11
CA LEU A 202 -15.87 -9.06 3.08
C LEU A 202 -16.44 -7.70 2.72
N ILE A 203 -17.30 -7.64 1.71
CA ILE A 203 -17.97 -6.41 1.30
C ILE A 203 -18.83 -5.88 2.45
N SER A 204 -19.65 -6.74 3.06
CA SER A 204 -20.50 -6.32 4.18
C SER A 204 -19.69 -5.82 5.38
N ALA A 205 -18.57 -6.48 5.72
CA ALA A 205 -17.68 -6.10 6.80
C ALA A 205 -16.99 -4.76 6.50
N PHE A 206 -16.44 -4.61 5.30
CA PHE A 206 -15.81 -3.39 4.83
C PHE A 206 -16.78 -2.19 4.83
N LEU A 207 -18.00 -2.39 4.31
CA LEU A 207 -19.02 -1.35 4.29
C LEU A 207 -19.50 -1.00 5.70
N HIS A 208 -19.63 -1.98 6.59
CA HIS A 208 -19.95 -1.73 7.99
C HIS A 208 -18.86 -0.91 8.69
N GLU A 209 -17.59 -1.28 8.52
CA GLU A 209 -16.46 -0.54 9.10
C GLU A 209 -16.39 0.89 8.56
N HIS A 210 -16.48 1.06 7.24
CA HIS A 210 -16.44 2.38 6.63
C HIS A 210 -17.71 3.22 6.87
N SER A 211 -18.88 2.63 7.06
CA SER A 211 -20.09 3.37 7.43
C SER A 211 -20.12 3.77 8.91
N SER A 212 -19.53 2.95 9.80
CA SER A 212 -19.40 3.21 11.24
C SER A 212 -18.42 4.34 11.56
N SER A 213 -17.52 4.68 10.62
CA SER A 213 -16.65 5.86 10.72
C SER A 213 -17.41 7.20 10.72
N LYS A 214 -18.72 7.20 10.42
CA LYS A 214 -19.60 8.32 10.80
C LYS A 214 -19.68 8.31 12.32
N SER A 215 -18.78 9.05 12.97
CA SER A 215 -18.80 9.25 14.42
C SER A 215 -20.25 9.47 14.84
N PRO A 216 -20.80 8.68 15.79
CA PRO A 216 -22.11 8.98 16.33
C PRO A 216 -22.02 10.43 16.79
N ASN A 217 -22.78 11.32 16.15
CA ASN A 217 -22.81 12.73 16.49
C ASN A 217 -22.94 12.77 18.00
N LYS A 218 -21.86 13.13 18.71
CA LYS A 218 -21.86 13.13 20.17
C LYS A 218 -23.06 13.97 20.56
N GLY A 219 -24.09 13.30 21.09
CA GLY A 219 -25.37 13.91 21.39
C GLY A 219 -25.08 15.22 22.08
N ARG A 220 -25.59 16.32 21.52
CA ARG A 220 -25.23 17.66 21.96
C ARG A 220 -25.52 17.74 23.46
N MET A 221 -24.47 17.80 24.29
CA MET A 221 -24.61 17.82 25.75
C MET A 221 -25.33 19.08 26.27
N PHE A 222 -25.61 20.03 25.38
CA PHE A 222 -26.41 21.20 25.64
C PHE A 222 -27.67 21.15 24.80
N GLU A 223 -28.80 21.43 25.45
CA GLU A 223 -30.07 21.63 24.77
C GLU A 223 -29.88 22.54 23.57
N LYS A 224 -30.47 22.10 22.46
CA LYS A 224 -31.22 22.89 21.48
C LYS A 224 -31.55 24.36 21.75
N GLY A 225 -30.68 25.23 22.28
CA GLY A 225 -31.03 26.62 22.62
C GLY A 225 -31.89 27.17 21.50
N SER A 226 -33.16 27.42 21.80
CA SER A 226 -34.15 27.71 20.76
C SER A 226 -33.70 29.00 20.13
N GLY A 227 -32.98 28.89 19.01
CA GLY A 227 -32.66 30.04 18.19
C GLY A 227 -33.99 30.68 17.91
N GLY A 228 -34.22 31.86 18.49
CA GLY A 228 -35.36 32.69 18.16
C GLY A 228 -35.42 32.85 16.64
N PRO A 229 -36.59 33.24 16.11
CA PRO A 229 -36.84 33.32 14.67
C PRO A 229 -35.59 33.81 13.94
N ASN A 230 -35.04 32.96 13.07
CA ASN A 230 -33.89 33.30 12.23
C ASN A 230 -34.36 34.22 11.11
N ASP A 231 -34.97 35.34 11.49
CA ASP A 231 -35.21 36.46 10.62
C ASP A 231 -33.83 37.06 10.38
N LYS A 232 -33.19 36.60 9.29
CA LYS A 232 -32.04 37.29 8.70
C LYS A 232 -32.36 38.78 8.75
N PRO A 233 -31.54 39.64 9.39
CA PRO A 233 -31.80 41.07 9.35
C PRO A 233 -31.79 41.46 7.87
N LYS A 234 -32.99 41.71 7.32
CA LYS A 234 -33.10 42.28 5.99
C LYS A 234 -32.29 43.58 6.00
N PRO A 235 -31.48 43.85 4.97
CA PRO A 235 -30.75 45.11 4.88
C PRO A 235 -31.74 46.24 5.12
N LYS A 236 -31.40 47.18 6.02
CA LYS A 236 -32.17 48.40 6.22
C LYS A 236 -31.97 49.32 5.02
N ASP A 237 -32.45 48.92 3.86
CA ASP A 237 -33.00 49.90 2.94
C ASP A 237 -34.17 50.48 3.73
N GLY A 238 -34.17 51.78 4.02
CA GLY A 238 -35.14 52.44 4.92
C GLY A 238 -36.60 52.44 4.40
N LYS A 239 -36.99 51.38 3.68
CA LYS A 239 -38.28 51.09 3.10
C LYS A 239 -38.90 49.89 3.81
N ILE A 240 -40.18 49.99 4.14
CA ILE A 240 -40.96 48.88 4.67
C ILE A 240 -41.46 48.00 3.53
N THR A 241 -41.55 46.71 3.79
CA THR A 241 -42.08 45.74 2.81
C THR A 241 -43.58 45.95 2.61
N LEU A 242 -44.12 45.50 1.48
CA LEU A 242 -45.56 45.64 1.18
C LEU A 242 -46.46 44.94 2.21
N GLU A 243 -45.99 43.85 2.83
CA GLU A 243 -46.75 43.13 3.86
C GLU A 243 -46.84 43.93 5.16
N GLU A 244 -45.74 44.57 5.56
CA GLU A 244 -45.70 45.47 6.71
C GLU A 244 -46.53 46.74 6.46
N ALA A 245 -46.52 47.26 5.22
CA ALA A 245 -47.35 48.39 4.82
C ALA A 245 -48.85 48.05 4.86
N ARG A 246 -49.26 46.84 4.47
CA ARG A 246 -50.65 46.37 4.61
C ARG A 246 -51.07 46.30 6.07
N LYS A 247 -50.20 45.76 6.92
CA LYS A 247 -50.44 45.70 8.37
C LYS A 247 -50.58 47.09 8.98
N LEU A 248 -49.74 48.05 8.59
CA LEU A 248 -49.84 49.45 9.03
C LEU A 248 -51.11 50.15 8.55
N ARG A 249 -51.60 49.84 7.35
CA ARG A 249 -52.88 50.37 6.87
C ARG A 249 -54.06 49.95 7.76
N GLU A 250 -53.99 48.74 8.32
CA GLU A 250 -55.03 48.17 9.18
C GLU A 250 -54.89 48.61 10.64
N THR A 251 -53.67 48.76 11.15
CA THR A 251 -53.43 49.10 12.56
C THR A 251 -53.31 50.60 12.82
N ASP A 252 -52.71 51.37 11.91
CA ASP A 252 -52.39 52.79 12.13
C ASP A 252 -52.32 53.57 10.79
N TYR A 253 -53.51 53.91 10.27
CA TYR A 253 -53.67 54.49 8.93
C TYR A 253 -52.90 55.79 8.70
N ASN A 254 -52.73 56.61 9.75
CA ASN A 254 -52.01 57.88 9.64
C ASN A 254 -50.52 57.66 9.32
N LYS A 255 -49.87 56.70 10.00
CA LYS A 255 -48.47 56.35 9.73
C LYS A 255 -48.31 55.71 8.35
N TYR A 256 -49.26 54.89 7.92
CA TYR A 256 -49.27 54.35 6.55
C TYR A 256 -49.25 55.47 5.50
N ARG A 257 -50.07 56.52 5.69
CA ARG A 257 -50.11 57.68 4.79
C ARG A 257 -48.79 58.44 4.77
N GLU A 258 -48.14 58.63 5.90
CA GLU A 258 -46.81 59.26 5.99
C GLU A 258 -45.74 58.45 5.26
N PHE A 259 -45.72 57.13 5.42
CA PHE A 259 -44.78 56.25 4.72
C PHE A 259 -45.03 56.18 3.21
N LEU A 260 -46.30 56.24 2.79
CA LEU A 260 -46.69 56.31 1.39
C LEU A 260 -46.27 57.64 0.75
N THR A 261 -46.45 58.76 1.46
CA THR A 261 -46.07 60.10 0.98
C THR A 261 -44.54 60.27 0.94
N SER A 262 -43.82 59.67 1.89
CA SER A 262 -42.35 59.75 1.97
C SER A 262 -41.61 58.75 1.08
N GLY A 263 -42.33 57.95 0.28
CA GLY A 263 -41.71 56.99 -0.65
C GLY A 263 -40.96 55.84 0.03
N LYS A 264 -41.27 55.56 1.30
CA LYS A 264 -40.62 54.55 2.13
C LYS A 264 -41.34 53.19 2.09
N ILE A 265 -42.19 52.95 1.09
CA ILE A 265 -42.81 51.65 0.85
C ILE A 265 -42.12 51.06 -0.38
N GLU A 266 -41.68 49.81 -0.29
CA GLU A 266 -41.12 49.11 -1.45
C GLU A 266 -42.18 49.00 -2.56
N GLN A 267 -41.94 49.70 -3.67
CA GLN A 267 -42.69 49.51 -4.91
C GLN A 267 -41.89 48.49 -5.74
N ASN A 268 -42.47 47.32 -5.99
CA ASN A 268 -41.93 46.39 -6.99
C ASN A 268 -41.99 47.10 -8.36
N VAL A 269 -40.83 47.46 -8.89
CA VAL A 269 -40.63 47.71 -10.33
C VAL A 269 -39.94 46.49 -10.90
#